data_AF-A0A3D3VVQ7-F1
#
_entry.id   AF-A0A3D3VVQ7-F1
#
_cell.length_a   1.000
_cell.length_b   1.000
_cell.length_c   1.000
_cell.angle_alpha   90.00
_cell.angle_beta   90.00
_cell.angle_gamma   90.00
#
_symmetry.space_group_name_H-M   'P 1'
#
loop_
_entity.id
_entity.type
_entity.pdbx_description
1 polymer ?
#
loop_
_entity_poly.entity_id
_entity_poly.type
_entity_poly.pdbx_seq_one_letter_code
_entity_poly.pdbx_strand_id
1 'polypeptide(L)' 'SGTQSGEIFRIRNAGVPSLRGGNRGHHLVKIRVVVPKNVSRREKELIMELKNLEK' A
#
# COMPACT_ATOMS: atom_id res chain seq x y z
N SER A 1 10.61 -0.41 8.70
CA SER A 1 10.49 -0.35 7.22
C SER A 1 9.15 0.27 6.89
N GLY A 2 9.13 1.46 6.27
CA GLY A 2 7.90 2.21 5.96
C GLY A 2 7.57 2.14 4.47
N THR A 3 6.53 1.39 4.12
CA THR A 3 6.02 1.28 2.75
C THR A 3 5.25 2.54 2.37
N GLN A 4 5.59 3.12 1.21
CA GLN A 4 5.00 4.39 0.78
C GLN A 4 3.71 4.17 -0.02
N SER A 5 2.78 5.11 0.10
CA SER A 5 1.59 5.13 -0.76
C SER A 5 2.02 5.33 -2.21
N GLY A 6 1.52 4.49 -3.13
CA GLY A 6 1.86 4.53 -4.55
C GLY A 6 2.93 3.54 -4.98
N GLU A 7 3.61 2.88 -4.04
CA GLU A 7 4.59 1.83 -4.33
C GLU A 7 3.93 0.64 -5.04
N ILE A 8 4.63 0.07 -6.04
CA ILE A 8 4.13 -1.04 -6.85
C ILE A 8 4.80 -2.33 -6.40
N PHE A 9 3.99 -3.27 -5.90
CA PHE A 9 4.42 -4.59 -5.52
C PHE A 9 4.15 -5.58 -6.65
N ARG A 10 5.18 -6.34 -7.03
CA ARG A 10 5.10 -7.36 -8.08
C ARG A 10 4.95 -8.74 -7.45
N ILE A 11 3.78 -9.36 -7.65
CA ILE A 11 3.55 -10.76 -7.33
C ILE A 11 3.90 -11.59 -8.57
N ARG A 12 5.01 -12.33 -8.48
CA ARG A 12 5.48 -13.17 -9.58
C ARG A 12 4.48 -14.31 -9.85
N ASN A 13 4.32 -14.69 -11.12
CA ASN A 13 3.46 -15.78 -11.59
C ASN A 13 1.96 -15.70 -11.23
N ALA A 14 1.49 -14.62 -10.60
CA ALA A 14 0.09 -14.41 -10.24
C ALA A 14 -0.73 -13.67 -11.31
N GLY A 15 -0.14 -13.37 -12.48
CA GLY A 15 -0.84 -12.75 -13.60
C GLY A 15 -1.62 -13.75 -14.46
N VAL A 16 -2.11 -13.28 -15.60
CA VAL A 16 -2.89 -14.07 -16.56
C VAL A 16 -1.99 -15.15 -17.21
N PRO A 17 -2.48 -16.40 -17.35
CA PRO A 17 -1.77 -17.44 -18.10
C PRO A 17 -1.71 -17.14 -19.60
N SER A 18 -0.56 -17.40 -20.23
CA SER A 18 -0.40 -17.23 -21.68
C SER A 18 -1.28 -18.22 -22.45
N LEU A 19 -2.06 -17.71 -23.42
CA LEU A 19 -2.91 -18.53 -24.29
C LEU A 19 -2.13 -19.37 -25.31
N ARG A 20 -0.89 -19.00 -25.64
CA ARG A 20 -0.05 -19.68 -26.63
C ARG A 20 0.93 -20.68 -26.01
N GLY A 21 0.71 -21.07 -24.75
CA GLY A 21 1.68 -21.81 -23.96
C GLY A 21 2.80 -20.90 -23.44
N GLY A 22 3.30 -21.19 -22.23
CA GLY A 22 4.37 -20.42 -21.58
C GLY A 22 4.07 -20.02 -20.14
N ASN A 23 4.90 -19.11 -19.61
CA ASN A 23 4.82 -18.65 -18.22
C ASN A 23 3.60 -17.76 -17.96
N ARG A 24 3.13 -17.76 -16.70
CA ARG A 24 2.11 -16.81 -16.24
C ARG A 24 2.70 -15.42 -16.10
N GLY A 25 1.90 -14.40 -16.40
CA GLY A 25 2.27 -13.00 -16.14
C GLY A 25 2.49 -12.71 -14.65
N HIS A 26 2.77 -11.46 -14.33
CA HIS A 26 2.87 -10.98 -12.95
C HIS A 26 1.65 -10.14 -12.59
N HIS A 27 1.29 -10.13 -11.31
CA HIS A 27 0.28 -9.23 -10.79
C HIS A 27 0.98 -8.01 -10.17
N LEU A 28 0.62 -6.81 -10.63
CA LEU A 28 1.15 -5.56 -10.11
C LEU A 28 0.10 -4.93 -9.18
N VAL A 29 0.43 -4.83 -7.90
CA VAL A 29 -0.43 -4.23 -6.88
C VAL A 29 0.10 -2.84 -6.56
N LYS A 30 -0.74 -1.82 -6.73
CA LYS A 30 -0.42 -0.47 -6.27
C LYS A 30 -0.93 -0.30 -4.84
N ILE A 31 -0.03 0.00 -3.91
CA ILE A 31 -0.42 0.26 -2.53
C ILE A 31 -1.05 1.64 -2.42
N ARG A 32 -2.17 1.72 -1.69
CA ARG A 32 -2.85 2.97 -1.35
C ARG A 32 -3.00 3.05 0.15
N VAL A 33 -2.20 3.90 0.79
CA VAL A 33 -2.41 4.25 2.20
C VAL A 33 -3.53 5.28 2.25
N VAL A 34 -4.63 4.97 2.95
CA VAL A 34 -5.79 5.85 3.10
C VAL A 34 -5.81 6.37 4.53
N VAL A 35 -5.82 7.70 4.68
CA VAL A 35 -6.02 8.32 5.99
C VAL A 35 -7.52 8.38 6.28
N PRO A 36 -7.99 7.85 7.43
CA PRO A 36 -9.41 7.86 7.79
C PRO A 36 -9.94 9.31 7.94
N LYS A 37 -11.15 9.57 7.44
CA LYS A 37 -11.79 10.90 7.52
C LYS A 37 -12.40 11.21 8.88
N ASN A 38 -12.91 10.19 9.55
CA ASN A 38 -13.55 10.30 10.86
C ASN A 38 -12.66 9.61 11.88
N VAL A 39 -11.97 10.41 12.70
CA VAL A 39 -11.07 9.94 13.76
C VAL A 39 -11.61 10.39 15.11
N SER A 40 -11.57 9.47 16.07
CA SER A 40 -11.89 9.72 17.48
C SER A 40 -10.92 10.72 18.11
N ARG A 41 -11.29 11.27 19.27
CA ARG A 41 -10.44 12.26 19.98
C ARG A 41 -9.03 11.74 20.24
N ARG A 42 -8.91 10.48 20.68
CA ARG A 42 -7.62 9.83 20.97
C ARG A 42 -6.77 9.61 19.73
N GLU A 43 -7.39 9.24 18.61
CA GLU A 43 -6.67 9.09 17.32
C GLU A 43 -6.14 10.44 16.80
N LYS A 44 -6.89 11.53 17.00
CA LYS A 44 -6.42 12.88 16.66
C LYS A 44 -5.21 13.31 17.50
N GLU A 45 -5.23 13.02 18.80
CA GLU A 45 -4.12 13.30 19.71
C GLU A 45 -2.85 12.55 19.26
N LEU A 46 -2.96 11.26 18.95
CA LEU A 46 -1.83 10.46 18.43
C LEU A 46 -1.30 10.97 17.09
N ILE A 47 -2.17 11.40 16.18
CA ILE A 47 -1.74 12.01 14.89
C ILE A 47 -0.99 13.33 15.13
N MET A 48 -1.44 14.14 16.10
CA MET A 48 -0.76 15.39 16.47
C MET A 48 0.59 15.14 17.15
N GLU A 49 0.69 14.14 18.02
CA GLU A 49 1.96 13.71 18.61
C GLU A 49 2.94 13.23 17.54
N LEU A 50 2.48 12.39 16.61
CA LEU A 50 3.30 11.92 15.49
C LEU A 50 3.83 13.10 14.66
N LYS A 51 2.98 14.07 14.33
CA LYS A 51 3.38 15.30 13.64
C LYS A 51 4.46 16.09 14.38
N ASN A 52 4.43 16.10 15.71
CA ASN A 52 5.41 16.82 16.52
C ASN A 52 6.76 16.10 16.61
N LEU A 53 6.76 14.76 16.51
CA LEU A 53 7.96 13.92 16.55
C LEU A 53 8.72 13.90 15.22
N GLU A 54 8.05 14.13 14.09
CA GLU A 54 8.67 14.20 12.75
C GLU A 54 9.37 15.54 12.45
N LYS A 55 9.79 16.31 13.47
CA LYS A 55 10.59 17.52 13.31
C LYS A 55 12.07 17.24 13.11
#